data_AF-A0AAN8F9A1-F1
#
_entry.id   AF-A0AAN8F9A1-F1
#
_cell.length_a   1.000
_cell.length_b   1.000
_cell.length_c   1.000
_cell.angle_alpha   90.00
_cell.angle_beta   90.00
_cell.angle_gamma   90.00
#
_symmetry.space_group_name_H-M   'P 1'
#
loop_
_entity.id
_entity.type
_entity.pdbx_description
1 polymer ?
#
loop_
_entity_poly.entity_id
_entity_poly.type
_entity_poly.pdbx_seq_one_letter_code
_entity_poly.pdbx_strand_id
1 'polypeptide(L)'
;MSGQVGTVRSLRVYVEPAEIELDDDDGLLWTSLQTAFPGCSGMYYRDHNADCRSAVKFDGKKFLPPAGSWNDRKYYVTLSQRCHAGMQAFGSYENASKQFERSVSAVQKMLQSTSFELPHRAKKRSVEAALRSEKEPRAEVEMVDPLNAIQEREQQLRQTGRKLSPLEQQFVDLAKISTAKDAIIDQQRLEMRKTSELLQKEEVESKAKQSRCEELEARLRALEDELGMLRKMGSEQEYLGDKVKELTSRLLTQETEFARTREELEARCSRLSDELREAREKSSSLALNLEAATAKGTELAEQLQLAIVSRDLLSNEIAQLKPLARAIDIENADGVLAYLDAVENAKRHRAEAVRAQAAAEEIQNRYDELNELQTTVIKDNTRLHERNAELEARMEKFDSEMNNLNEDWRKKLEKEKSEWNEAHRELETEWAQTKKQLVDLQEVLATVTRDATENSRRVAELQQSRDELQRSLEMAELKMQEPLKWKIRTLSEDLRESELKISELTGLIASLTNDAHNSQRDISDIL
;
A
#
# COMPACT_ATOMS: atom_id res chain seq x y z
N MET A 1 19.48 -61.83 25.99
CA MET A 1 18.46 -61.62 24.93
C MET A 1 17.56 -60.48 25.39
N SER A 2 17.83 -59.25 24.95
CA SER A 2 17.04 -58.06 25.28
C SER A 2 16.29 -57.59 24.04
N GLY A 3 14.96 -57.63 24.10
CA GLY A 3 14.08 -57.20 23.02
C GLY A 3 14.15 -55.69 22.79
N GLN A 4 14.33 -55.29 21.53
CA GLN A 4 14.09 -53.91 21.10
C GLN A 4 12.58 -53.65 21.09
N VAL A 5 12.12 -52.87 22.06
CA VAL A 5 10.78 -52.28 22.07
C VAL A 5 10.78 -51.14 21.05
N GLY A 6 10.05 -51.31 19.94
CA GLY A 6 9.85 -50.26 18.95
C GLY A 6 9.06 -49.10 19.55
N THR A 7 9.63 -47.90 19.53
CA THR A 7 8.98 -46.67 19.98
C THR A 7 7.92 -46.23 18.96
N VAL A 8 6.64 -46.28 19.35
CA VAL A 8 5.51 -45.78 18.54
C VAL A 8 5.58 -44.26 18.47
N ARG A 9 5.83 -43.70 17.29
CA ARG A 9 5.97 -42.24 17.08
C ARG A 9 4.66 -41.49 16.86
N SER A 10 3.54 -42.19 16.65
CA SER A 10 2.23 -41.56 16.45
C SER A 10 1.09 -42.51 16.81
N LEU A 11 0.11 -42.01 17.56
CA LEU A 11 -1.13 -42.70 17.88
C LEU A 11 -2.26 -42.12 17.03
N ARG A 12 -3.08 -42.98 16.43
CA ARG A 12 -4.32 -42.54 15.77
C ARG A 12 -5.45 -42.58 16.78
N VAL A 13 -5.92 -41.41 17.18
CA VAL A 13 -7.05 -41.25 18.09
C VAL A 13 -8.29 -40.95 17.25
N TYR A 14 -9.37 -41.68 17.49
CA TYR A 14 -10.68 -41.44 16.89
C TYR A 14 -11.59 -40.84 17.96
N VAL A 15 -12.36 -39.83 17.59
CA VAL A 15 -13.40 -39.25 18.43
C VAL A 15 -14.74 -39.86 18.00
N GLU A 16 -15.66 -39.99 18.95
CA GLU A 16 -17.02 -40.43 18.66
C GLU A 16 -17.69 -39.50 17.63
N PRO A 17 -18.44 -40.04 16.65
CA PRO A 17 -19.14 -39.22 15.67
C PRO A 17 -20.11 -38.25 16.36
N ALA A 18 -20.09 -36.98 15.95
CA ALA A 18 -21.07 -36.00 16.38
C ALA A 18 -22.15 -35.85 15.31
N GLU A 19 -23.41 -35.87 15.73
CA GLU A 19 -24.55 -35.54 14.87
C GLU A 19 -24.66 -34.01 14.78
N ILE A 20 -24.69 -33.47 13.56
CA ILE A 20 -24.80 -32.02 13.32
C ILE A 20 -26.02 -31.79 12.45
N GLU A 21 -26.88 -30.88 12.91
CA GLU A 21 -28.10 -30.49 12.19
C GLU A 21 -27.76 -29.76 10.88
N LEU A 22 -28.54 -30.07 9.84
CA LEU A 22 -28.45 -29.45 8.53
C LEU A 22 -29.38 -28.24 8.47
N ASP A 23 -29.02 -27.28 7.61
CA ASP A 23 -29.84 -26.11 7.27
C ASP A 23 -31.00 -26.49 6.35
N ASP A 24 -31.98 -25.59 6.17
CA ASP A 24 -33.24 -25.86 5.44
C ASP A 24 -33.06 -26.35 3.98
N ASP A 25 -31.90 -26.08 3.37
CA ASP A 25 -31.54 -26.52 2.01
C ASP A 25 -30.66 -27.79 1.98
N ASP A 26 -30.71 -28.63 3.02
CA ASP A 26 -29.82 -29.79 3.20
C ASP A 26 -28.33 -29.42 3.18
N GLY A 27 -27.98 -28.20 3.58
CA GLY A 27 -26.60 -27.71 3.61
C GLY A 27 -26.03 -27.73 5.03
N LEU A 28 -24.76 -28.10 5.20
CA LEU A 28 -24.12 -28.04 6.51
C LEU A 28 -23.43 -26.69 6.70
N LEU A 29 -23.96 -25.83 7.57
CA LEU A 29 -23.38 -24.52 7.85
C LEU A 29 -21.96 -24.62 8.43
N TRP A 30 -21.07 -23.74 7.96
CA TRP A 30 -19.69 -23.66 8.46
C TRP A 30 -19.64 -23.40 9.97
N THR A 31 -20.50 -22.51 10.46
CA THR A 31 -20.58 -22.13 11.87
C THR A 31 -20.99 -23.31 12.74
N SER A 32 -21.96 -24.12 12.30
CA SER A 32 -22.40 -25.33 13.03
C SER A 32 -21.28 -26.36 13.13
N LEU A 33 -20.51 -26.55 12.04
CA LEU A 33 -19.34 -27.43 12.05
C LEU A 33 -18.24 -26.92 12.99
N GLN A 34 -17.98 -25.61 13.02
CA GLN A 34 -16.98 -25.01 13.92
C GLN A 34 -17.38 -25.08 15.40
N THR A 35 -18.68 -25.00 15.70
CA THR A 35 -19.19 -25.17 17.06
C THR A 35 -18.98 -26.60 17.55
N ALA A 36 -19.24 -27.60 16.72
CA ALA A 36 -19.03 -29.01 17.06
C ALA A 36 -17.54 -29.39 17.10
N PHE A 37 -16.74 -28.83 16.18
CA PHE A 37 -15.30 -29.10 16.05
C PHE A 37 -14.49 -27.79 15.98
N PRO A 38 -14.17 -27.19 17.12
CA PRO A 38 -13.35 -25.98 17.16
C PRO A 38 -12.01 -26.18 16.46
N GLY A 39 -11.66 -25.25 15.56
CA GLY A 39 -10.42 -25.31 14.79
C GLY A 39 -10.47 -26.22 13.56
N CYS A 40 -11.66 -26.65 13.13
CA CYS A 40 -11.83 -27.26 11.83
C CYS A 40 -11.52 -26.27 10.70
N SER A 41 -10.92 -26.77 9.63
CA SER A 41 -10.57 -26.01 8.42
C SER A 41 -11.21 -26.58 7.14
N GLY A 42 -11.91 -27.70 7.24
CA GLY A 42 -12.54 -28.34 6.09
C GLY A 42 -13.08 -29.72 6.43
N MET A 43 -13.83 -30.29 5.49
CA MET A 43 -14.45 -31.61 5.62
C MET A 43 -14.16 -32.46 4.38
N TYR A 44 -13.96 -33.77 4.59
CA TYR A 44 -13.71 -34.74 3.52
C TYR A 44 -14.40 -36.06 3.82
N TYR A 45 -14.62 -36.88 2.80
CA TYR A 45 -15.09 -38.25 2.94
C TYR A 45 -14.14 -39.21 2.22
N ARG A 46 -14.26 -40.50 2.52
CA ARG A 46 -13.59 -41.56 1.76
C ARG A 46 -14.64 -42.41 1.08
N ASP A 47 -14.38 -42.80 -0.15
CA ASP A 47 -15.26 -43.70 -0.87
C ASP A 47 -15.00 -45.15 -0.42
N HIS A 48 -16.03 -46.00 -0.39
CA HIS A 48 -15.92 -47.37 0.13
C HIS A 48 -14.99 -48.24 -0.74
N ASN A 49 -14.77 -47.86 -2.00
CA ASN A 49 -13.99 -48.62 -2.97
C ASN A 49 -12.61 -48.00 -3.27
N ALA A 50 -12.27 -46.84 -2.70
CA ALA A 50 -11.00 -46.17 -2.94
C ALA A 50 -10.49 -45.50 -1.65
N ASP A 51 -9.25 -45.77 -1.25
CA ASP A 51 -8.59 -45.11 -0.11
C ASP A 51 -8.15 -43.67 -0.45
N CYS A 52 -8.91 -43.00 -1.32
CA CYS A 52 -8.73 -41.63 -1.74
C CYS A 52 -9.62 -40.71 -0.89
N ARG A 53 -9.03 -39.60 -0.42
CA ARG A 53 -9.77 -38.57 0.32
C ARG A 53 -10.39 -37.61 -0.68
N SER A 54 -11.70 -37.46 -0.62
CA SER A 54 -12.45 -36.50 -1.44
C SER A 54 -12.95 -35.35 -0.56
N ALA A 55 -12.56 -34.13 -0.90
CA ALA A 55 -13.01 -32.93 -0.19
C ALA A 55 -14.51 -32.68 -0.44
N VAL A 56 -15.22 -32.25 0.59
CA VAL A 56 -16.61 -31.81 0.47
C VAL A 56 -16.62 -30.38 -0.06
N LYS A 57 -17.50 -30.11 -1.03
CA LYS A 57 -17.58 -28.80 -1.68
C LYS A 57 -18.09 -27.75 -0.69
N PHE A 58 -17.41 -26.61 -0.64
CA PHE A 58 -17.76 -25.46 0.18
C PHE A 58 -18.07 -24.27 -0.72
N ASP A 59 -19.17 -23.57 -0.46
CA ASP A 59 -19.62 -22.43 -1.28
C ASP A 59 -19.21 -21.06 -0.69
N GLY A 60 -18.51 -21.05 0.44
CA GLY A 60 -18.15 -19.85 1.18
C GLY A 60 -18.94 -19.66 2.49
N LYS A 61 -20.08 -20.33 2.63
CA LYS A 61 -20.94 -20.26 3.83
C LYS A 61 -21.31 -21.64 4.37
N LYS A 62 -21.59 -22.61 3.50
CA LYS A 62 -22.03 -23.96 3.84
C LYS A 62 -21.33 -25.03 3.00
N PHE A 63 -21.27 -26.24 3.54
CA PHE A 63 -20.88 -27.43 2.80
C PHE A 63 -22.08 -28.02 2.09
N LEU A 64 -21.85 -28.44 0.85
CA LEU A 64 -22.88 -29.02 -0.01
C LEU A 64 -22.76 -30.54 -0.03
N PRO A 65 -23.90 -31.26 -0.06
CA PRO A 65 -23.90 -32.71 -0.11
C PRO A 65 -23.24 -33.23 -1.39
N PRO A 66 -22.29 -34.18 -1.30
CA PRO A 66 -21.71 -34.82 -2.47
C PRO A 66 -22.79 -35.56 -3.29
N ALA A 67 -22.88 -35.30 -4.59
CA ALA A 67 -23.90 -35.88 -5.48
C ALA A 67 -25.36 -35.58 -5.08
N GLY A 68 -25.60 -34.49 -4.36
CA GLY A 68 -26.95 -34.00 -4.04
C GLY A 68 -27.62 -34.63 -2.83
N SER A 69 -26.94 -35.54 -2.10
CA SER A 69 -27.43 -36.07 -0.82
C SER A 69 -26.28 -36.42 0.14
N TRP A 70 -26.49 -36.22 1.44
CA TRP A 70 -25.64 -36.75 2.51
C TRP A 70 -25.92 -38.26 2.64
N ASN A 71 -25.46 -39.03 1.67
CA ASN A 71 -25.49 -40.49 1.73
C ASN A 71 -24.88 -40.98 3.06
N ASP A 72 -25.27 -42.18 3.53
CA ASP A 72 -24.74 -42.81 4.75
C ASP A 72 -23.23 -43.14 4.60
N ARG A 73 -22.41 -42.10 4.68
CA ARG A 73 -20.98 -42.08 4.47
C ARG A 73 -20.35 -41.47 5.72
N LYS A 74 -19.12 -41.93 6.01
CA LYS A 74 -18.34 -41.33 7.09
C LYS A 74 -17.66 -40.06 6.58
N TYR A 75 -18.06 -38.94 7.18
CA TYR A 75 -17.45 -37.64 6.96
C TYR A 75 -16.41 -37.36 8.04
N TYR A 76 -15.29 -36.80 7.63
CA TYR A 76 -14.14 -36.52 8.47
C TYR A 76 -13.80 -35.04 8.42
N VAL A 77 -13.48 -34.48 9.56
CA VAL A 77 -13.11 -33.07 9.69
C VAL A 77 -11.60 -32.93 9.70
N THR A 78 -11.08 -31.99 8.92
CA THR A 78 -9.67 -31.60 8.98
C THR A 78 -9.52 -30.54 10.06
N LEU A 79 -8.79 -30.87 11.12
CA LEU A 79 -8.38 -29.90 12.13
C LEU A 79 -7.08 -29.25 11.68
N SER A 80 -7.06 -27.93 11.58
CA SER A 80 -5.84 -27.17 11.31
C SER A 80 -5.38 -26.51 12.60
N GLN A 81 -4.16 -26.81 13.04
CA GLN A 81 -3.52 -26.11 14.17
C GLN A 81 -3.38 -24.60 13.93
N ARG A 82 -3.64 -24.11 12.70
CA ARG A 82 -3.59 -22.69 12.37
C ARG A 82 -4.86 -21.92 12.72
N CYS A 83 -5.96 -22.58 13.10
CA CYS A 83 -7.19 -21.88 13.47
C CYS A 83 -7.11 -21.20 14.85
N HIS A 84 -6.11 -21.51 15.68
CA HIS A 84 -5.74 -20.70 16.85
C HIS A 84 -4.73 -19.59 16.55
N ALA A 85 -4.21 -19.51 15.31
CA ALA A 85 -3.31 -18.44 14.89
C ALA A 85 -4.05 -17.14 14.48
N GLY A 86 -5.37 -17.09 14.67
CA GLY A 86 -6.13 -15.82 14.63
C GLY A 86 -5.77 -14.86 15.77
N MET A 87 -5.15 -15.35 16.85
CA MET A 87 -4.67 -14.51 17.97
C MET A 87 -3.15 -14.34 18.03
N GLN A 88 -2.38 -14.90 17.08
CA GLN A 88 -0.93 -14.70 16.97
C GLN A 88 -0.54 -14.27 15.54
N ALA A 89 -1.21 -13.26 15.01
CA ALA A 89 -0.77 -12.56 13.80
C ALA A 89 0.47 -11.67 14.03
N PHE A 90 1.02 -11.61 15.26
CA PHE A 90 2.23 -10.82 15.57
C PHE A 90 3.56 -11.56 15.30
N GLY A 91 3.55 -12.88 15.17
CA GLY A 91 4.78 -13.65 14.88
C GLY A 91 5.21 -13.66 13.41
N SER A 92 4.29 -13.37 12.48
CA SER A 92 4.59 -13.34 11.05
C SER A 92 5.22 -12.01 10.62
N TYR A 93 4.80 -10.89 11.21
CA TYR A 93 5.38 -9.59 10.88
C TYR A 93 6.80 -9.47 11.43
N GLU A 94 7.07 -9.95 12.64
CA GLU A 94 8.42 -9.89 13.21
C GLU A 94 9.41 -10.80 12.47
N ASN A 95 8.97 -11.99 12.04
CA ASN A 95 9.79 -12.87 11.21
C ASN A 95 9.92 -12.35 9.76
N ALA A 96 8.88 -11.74 9.20
CA ALA A 96 8.93 -11.09 7.88
C ALA A 96 9.81 -9.84 7.91
N SER A 97 9.74 -9.01 8.95
CA SER A 97 10.63 -7.87 9.19
C SER A 97 12.05 -8.35 9.42
N LYS A 98 12.30 -9.42 10.16
CA LYS A 98 13.65 -10.00 10.30
C LYS A 98 14.18 -10.55 8.99
N GLN A 99 13.34 -11.18 8.15
CA GLN A 99 13.75 -11.62 6.81
C GLN A 99 13.97 -10.44 5.85
N PHE A 100 13.13 -9.42 5.94
CA PHE A 100 13.26 -8.18 5.20
C PHE A 100 14.54 -7.45 5.60
N GLU A 101 14.79 -7.23 6.89
CA GLU A 101 16.02 -6.63 7.41
C GLU A 101 17.26 -7.46 7.07
N ARG A 102 17.18 -8.80 7.09
CA ARG A 102 18.26 -9.67 6.61
C ARG A 102 18.49 -9.53 5.11
N SER A 103 17.41 -9.39 4.33
CA SER A 103 17.48 -9.18 2.88
C SER A 103 18.01 -7.78 2.52
N VAL A 104 17.59 -6.75 3.24
CA VAL A 104 18.08 -5.36 3.11
C VAL A 104 19.53 -5.30 3.58
N SER A 105 19.90 -5.94 4.68
CA SER A 105 21.29 -6.02 5.13
C SER A 105 22.16 -6.82 4.17
N ALA A 106 21.61 -7.85 3.51
CA ALA A 106 22.33 -8.60 2.48
C ALA A 106 22.49 -7.77 1.20
N VAL A 107 21.47 -7.02 0.78
CA VAL A 107 21.51 -6.09 -0.36
C VAL A 107 22.42 -4.91 -0.07
N GLN A 108 22.40 -4.37 1.15
CA GLN A 108 23.26 -3.28 1.61
C GLN A 108 24.69 -3.76 1.77
N LYS A 109 24.93 -5.01 2.21
CA LYS A 109 26.26 -5.65 2.15
C LYS A 109 26.70 -5.91 0.72
N MET A 110 25.81 -6.31 -0.20
CA MET A 110 26.14 -6.47 -1.62
C MET A 110 26.47 -5.12 -2.25
N LEU A 111 25.72 -4.05 -1.96
CA LEU A 111 25.95 -2.70 -2.46
C LEU A 111 27.17 -2.02 -1.81
N GLN A 112 27.49 -2.33 -0.55
CA GLN A 112 28.71 -1.86 0.13
C GLN A 112 29.95 -2.70 -0.24
N SER A 113 29.80 -3.97 -0.62
CA SER A 113 30.90 -4.79 -1.16
C SER A 113 31.06 -4.64 -2.67
N THR A 114 30.05 -4.15 -3.39
CA THR A 114 30.19 -3.52 -4.70
C THR A 114 30.28 -2.02 -4.53
N SER A 115 31.36 -1.56 -3.90
CA SER A 115 31.97 -0.31 -4.31
C SER A 115 32.06 -0.34 -5.84
N PHE A 116 31.19 0.40 -6.52
CA PHE A 116 31.31 0.69 -7.94
C PHE A 116 32.55 1.59 -8.12
N GLU A 117 33.74 1.02 -7.90
CA GLU A 117 34.86 1.32 -8.76
C GLU A 117 34.48 0.72 -10.11
N LEU A 118 33.91 1.55 -10.99
CA LEU A 118 34.01 1.25 -12.40
C LEU A 118 35.50 1.07 -12.70
N PRO A 119 35.96 -0.10 -13.18
CA PRO A 119 37.25 -0.16 -13.80
C PRO A 119 37.12 0.69 -15.06
N HIS A 120 37.67 1.90 -15.01
CA HIS A 120 38.12 2.61 -16.20
C HIS A 120 39.18 1.71 -16.84
N ARG A 121 38.70 0.73 -17.60
CA ARG A 121 39.48 -0.02 -18.55
C ARG A 121 39.83 0.99 -19.65
N ALA A 122 40.93 1.70 -19.44
CA ALA A 122 41.65 2.42 -20.47
C ALA A 122 42.10 1.40 -21.51
N LYS A 123 41.18 1.01 -22.41
CA LYS A 123 41.55 0.44 -23.70
C LYS A 123 42.09 1.58 -24.54
N LYS A 124 43.40 1.84 -24.39
CA LYS A 124 44.25 2.18 -25.53
C LYS A 124 44.07 1.05 -26.55
N ARG A 125 43.10 1.21 -27.45
CA ARG A 125 43.08 0.48 -28.72
C ARG A 125 43.84 1.39 -29.68
N SER A 126 45.12 1.11 -29.84
CA SER A 126 45.83 1.47 -31.06
C SER A 126 45.11 0.74 -32.19
N VAL A 127 44.26 1.45 -32.90
CA VAL A 127 43.89 1.07 -34.26
C VAL A 127 44.71 2.01 -35.13
N GLU A 128 45.88 1.50 -35.53
CA GLU A 128 46.46 1.82 -36.82
C GLU A 128 45.37 1.54 -37.87
N ALA A 129 44.70 2.60 -38.31
CA ALA A 129 43.98 2.59 -39.57
C ALA A 129 44.58 3.72 -40.39
N ALA A 130 45.49 3.31 -41.26
CA ALA A 130 46.00 4.07 -42.36
C ALA A 130 44.86 4.79 -43.09
N LEU A 131 44.83 6.13 -43.01
CA LEU A 131 44.42 6.93 -44.14
C LEU A 131 45.68 7.55 -44.74
N ARG A 132 45.95 7.04 -45.93
CA ARG A 132 46.98 7.47 -46.87
C ARG A 132 46.90 8.97 -47.05
N SER A 133 47.89 9.68 -46.51
CA SER A 133 48.33 10.94 -47.08
C SER A 133 48.98 10.58 -48.42
N GLU A 134 48.23 10.72 -49.50
CA GLU A 134 48.81 10.75 -50.84
C GLU A 134 49.75 11.96 -50.89
N LYS A 135 51.06 11.65 -50.85
CA LYS A 135 52.10 12.54 -51.34
C LYS A 135 51.91 12.68 -52.85
N GLU A 136 51.11 13.65 -53.27
CA GLU A 136 51.34 14.28 -54.57
C GLU A 136 52.60 15.16 -54.48
N PRO A 137 53.49 15.13 -55.48
CA PRO A 137 54.67 15.98 -55.50
C PRO A 137 54.21 17.38 -55.88
N ARG A 138 53.85 18.20 -54.88
CA ARG A 138 53.83 19.64 -55.10
C ARG A 138 55.28 20.09 -55.22
N ALA A 139 55.66 20.41 -56.46
CA ALA A 139 56.82 21.22 -56.75
C ALA A 139 56.86 22.37 -55.73
N GLU A 140 58.01 22.53 -55.07
CA GLU A 140 58.37 23.74 -54.35
C GLU A 140 58.43 24.87 -55.38
N VAL A 141 57.26 25.42 -55.73
CA VAL A 141 57.19 26.79 -56.21
C VAL A 141 57.40 27.59 -54.94
N GLU A 142 58.59 28.18 -54.79
CA GLU A 142 58.79 29.31 -53.88
C GLU A 142 57.61 30.26 -54.09
N MET A 143 56.68 30.27 -53.14
CA MET A 143 55.64 31.28 -53.06
C MET A 143 56.34 32.56 -52.64
N VAL A 144 56.98 33.22 -53.60
CA VAL A 144 57.43 34.59 -53.42
C VAL A 144 56.17 35.38 -53.11
N ASP A 145 56.12 35.94 -51.89
CA ASP A 145 55.05 36.83 -51.47
C ASP A 145 54.86 37.88 -52.57
N PRO A 146 53.70 37.94 -53.24
CA PRO A 146 53.52 38.80 -54.39
C PRO A 146 53.76 40.28 -54.06
N LEU A 147 53.65 40.68 -52.78
CA LEU A 147 54.06 42.01 -52.31
C LEU A 147 55.59 42.21 -52.39
N ASN A 148 56.36 41.20 -51.98
CA ASN A 148 57.83 41.21 -52.03
C ASN A 148 58.32 41.15 -53.47
N ALA A 149 57.69 40.36 -54.35
CA ALA A 149 58.02 40.31 -55.77
C ALA A 149 57.81 41.67 -56.47
N ILE A 150 56.74 42.40 -56.11
CA ILE A 150 56.47 43.75 -56.65
C ILE A 150 57.48 44.77 -56.11
N GLN A 151 57.85 44.68 -54.83
CA GLN A 151 58.85 45.55 -54.20
C GLN A 151 60.28 45.32 -54.72
N GLU A 152 60.69 44.05 -54.91
CA GLU A 152 61.98 43.68 -55.47
C GLU A 152 62.11 44.14 -56.94
N ARG A 153 61.05 43.98 -57.73
CA ARG A 153 61.02 44.46 -59.12
C ARG A 153 61.10 45.98 -59.20
N GLU A 154 60.46 46.70 -58.27
CA GLU A 154 60.57 48.15 -58.17
C GLU A 154 61.99 48.60 -57.73
N GLN A 155 62.62 47.89 -56.80
CA GLN A 155 64.03 48.13 -56.41
C GLN A 155 65.01 47.86 -57.56
N GLN A 156 64.83 46.78 -58.33
CA GLN A 156 65.65 46.47 -59.50
C GLN A 156 65.49 47.53 -60.62
N LEU A 157 64.27 48.04 -60.81
CA LEU A 157 64.01 49.14 -61.77
C LEU A 157 64.61 50.47 -61.32
N ARG A 158 64.68 50.74 -60.00
CA ARG A 158 65.36 51.91 -59.45
C ARG A 158 66.89 51.80 -59.55
N GLN A 159 67.47 50.61 -59.37
CA GLN A 159 68.91 50.35 -59.50
C GLN A 159 69.42 50.50 -60.96
N THR A 160 68.55 50.30 -61.94
CA THR A 160 68.85 50.48 -63.39
C THR A 160 68.70 51.92 -63.89
N GLY A 161 68.41 52.89 -63.01
CA GLY A 161 68.34 54.32 -63.34
C GLY A 161 67.11 54.74 -64.16
N ARG A 162 66.20 53.81 -64.46
CA ARG A 162 64.96 54.07 -65.21
C ARG A 162 63.86 54.56 -64.27
N LYS A 163 63.40 55.80 -64.46
CA LYS A 163 62.22 56.33 -63.74
C LYS A 163 60.94 55.85 -64.45
N LEU A 164 60.01 55.29 -63.68
CA LEU A 164 58.70 54.87 -64.19
C LEU A 164 57.89 56.08 -64.67
N SER A 165 57.14 55.90 -65.75
CA SER A 165 56.13 56.86 -66.22
C SER A 165 55.02 57.01 -65.17
N PRO A 166 54.34 58.17 -65.06
CA PRO A 166 53.21 58.36 -64.14
C PRO A 166 52.13 57.27 -64.27
N LEU A 167 51.89 56.77 -65.49
CA LEU A 167 50.94 55.69 -65.74
C LEU A 167 51.46 54.33 -65.23
N GLU A 168 52.74 54.02 -65.45
CA GLU A 168 53.37 52.80 -64.95
C GLU A 168 53.38 52.78 -63.41
N GLN A 169 53.60 53.94 -62.77
CA GLN A 169 53.53 54.08 -61.32
C GLN A 169 52.11 53.80 -60.78
N GLN A 170 51.06 54.29 -61.45
CA GLN A 170 49.68 54.00 -61.08
C GLN A 170 49.35 52.50 -61.15
N PHE A 171 49.86 51.78 -62.15
CA PHE A 171 49.70 50.32 -62.23
C PHE A 171 50.43 49.57 -61.12
N VAL A 172 51.64 50.02 -60.75
CA VAL A 172 52.40 49.45 -59.62
C VAL A 172 51.67 49.71 -58.31
N ASP A 173 51.16 50.92 -58.10
CA ASP A 173 50.42 51.27 -56.88
C ASP A 173 49.09 50.51 -56.79
N LEU A 174 48.38 50.35 -57.91
CA LEU A 174 47.15 49.55 -57.96
C LEU A 174 47.43 48.07 -57.69
N ALA A 175 48.52 47.52 -58.23
CA ALA A 175 48.95 46.15 -57.94
C ALA A 175 49.27 45.98 -56.46
N LYS A 176 50.04 46.88 -55.84
CA LYS A 176 50.31 46.86 -54.39
C LYS A 176 49.04 46.92 -53.56
N ILE A 177 48.12 47.81 -53.91
CA ILE A 177 46.82 47.95 -53.22
C ILE A 177 45.99 46.68 -53.38
N SER A 178 45.95 46.09 -54.58
CA SER A 178 45.22 44.84 -54.83
C SER A 178 45.79 43.70 -54.00
N THR A 179 47.11 43.51 -54.02
CA THR A 179 47.76 42.44 -53.26
C THR A 179 47.64 42.64 -51.75
N ALA A 180 47.75 43.88 -51.26
CA ALA A 180 47.52 44.21 -49.85
C ALA A 180 46.07 43.96 -49.43
N LYS A 181 45.10 44.28 -50.30
CA LYS A 181 43.68 44.00 -50.08
C LYS A 181 43.42 42.50 -50.01
N ASP A 182 44.00 41.72 -50.92
CA ASP A 182 43.85 40.26 -50.92
C ASP A 182 44.45 39.63 -49.65
N ALA A 183 45.62 40.12 -49.19
CA ALA A 183 46.21 39.69 -47.92
C ALA A 183 45.31 40.01 -46.71
N ILE A 184 44.67 41.19 -46.68
CA ILE A 184 43.71 41.56 -45.62
C ILE A 184 42.47 40.64 -45.67
N ILE A 185 41.94 40.37 -46.88
CA ILE A 185 40.78 39.48 -47.06
C ILE A 185 41.12 38.06 -46.57
N ASP A 186 42.29 37.54 -46.90
CA ASP A 186 42.69 36.20 -46.48
C ASP A 186 42.95 36.12 -44.98
N GLN A 187 43.52 37.17 -44.38
CA GLN A 187 43.62 37.29 -42.92
C GLN A 187 42.24 37.31 -42.26
N GLN A 188 41.30 38.11 -42.77
CA GLN A 188 39.92 38.15 -42.26
C GLN A 188 39.20 36.80 -42.42
N ARG A 189 39.40 36.10 -43.55
CA ARG A 189 38.86 34.75 -43.76
C ARG A 189 39.46 33.73 -42.80
N LEU A 190 40.73 33.86 -42.45
CA LEU A 190 41.38 32.99 -41.46
C LEU A 190 40.84 33.27 -40.06
N GLU A 191 40.67 34.54 -39.69
CA GLU A 191 40.08 34.95 -38.42
C GLU A 191 38.63 34.49 -38.30
N MET A 192 37.80 34.65 -39.34
CA MET A 192 36.43 34.12 -39.37
C MET A 192 36.37 32.61 -39.21
N ARG A 193 37.31 31.86 -39.82
CA ARG A 193 37.39 30.41 -39.62
C ARG A 193 37.75 30.07 -38.17
N LYS A 194 38.75 30.73 -37.59
CA LYS A 194 39.13 30.53 -36.18
C LYS A 194 37.99 30.86 -35.21
N THR A 195 37.27 31.96 -35.43
CA THR A 195 36.13 32.34 -34.58
C THR A 195 34.97 31.38 -34.76
N SER A 196 34.68 30.93 -35.99
CA SER A 196 33.65 29.91 -36.25
C SER A 196 33.97 28.57 -35.56
N GLU A 197 35.24 28.13 -35.60
CA GLU A 197 35.67 26.91 -34.91
C GLU A 197 35.56 27.01 -33.39
N LEU A 198 35.92 28.17 -32.82
CA LEU A 198 35.74 28.44 -31.38
C LEU A 198 34.26 28.45 -30.99
N LEU A 199 33.42 29.12 -31.80
CA LEU A 199 31.98 29.19 -31.56
C LEU A 199 31.34 27.81 -31.60
N GLN A 200 31.75 26.96 -32.55
CA GLN A 200 31.26 25.58 -32.64
C GLN A 200 31.69 24.73 -31.43
N LYS A 201 32.91 24.91 -30.91
CA LYS A 201 33.37 24.23 -29.67
C LYS A 201 32.56 24.66 -28.46
N GLU A 202 32.36 25.97 -28.28
CA GLU A 202 31.55 26.52 -27.19
C GLU A 202 30.09 26.08 -27.29
N GLU A 203 29.52 25.97 -28.49
CA GLU A 203 28.16 25.47 -28.69
C GLU A 203 28.02 24.01 -28.27
N VAL A 204 29.00 23.16 -28.61
CA VAL A 204 29.03 21.75 -28.17
C VAL A 204 29.18 21.66 -26.65
N GLU A 205 30.05 22.46 -26.05
CA GLU A 205 30.23 22.48 -24.60
C GLU A 205 28.99 23.00 -23.86
N SER A 206 28.31 24.01 -24.41
CA SER A 206 27.05 24.54 -23.89
C SER A 206 25.95 23.47 -23.91
N LYS A 207 25.79 22.76 -25.03
CA LYS A 207 24.83 21.64 -25.14
C LYS A 207 25.14 20.51 -24.16
N ALA A 208 26.41 20.19 -23.95
CA ALA A 208 26.82 19.19 -22.96
C ALA A 208 26.49 19.63 -21.52
N LYS A 209 26.70 20.91 -21.18
CA LYS A 209 26.31 21.47 -19.87
C LYS A 209 24.79 21.47 -19.69
N GLN A 210 24.04 21.83 -20.74
CA GLN A 210 22.58 21.83 -20.72
C GLN A 210 22.02 20.43 -20.45
N SER A 211 22.49 19.41 -21.18
CA SER A 211 22.09 18.02 -20.96
C SER A 211 22.42 17.54 -19.53
N ARG A 212 23.56 17.95 -18.98
CA ARG A 212 23.92 17.64 -17.58
C ARG A 212 23.01 18.34 -16.56
N CYS A 213 22.57 19.56 -16.83
CA CYS A 213 21.58 20.23 -15.98
C CYS A 213 20.24 19.50 -16.01
N GLU A 214 19.77 19.08 -17.18
CA GLU A 214 18.52 18.31 -17.32
C GLU A 214 18.58 16.98 -16.55
N GLU A 215 19.71 16.27 -16.58
CA GLU A 215 19.92 15.06 -15.78
C GLU A 215 19.86 15.34 -14.27
N LEU A 216 20.47 16.45 -13.81
CA LEU A 216 20.45 16.83 -12.40
C LEU A 216 19.06 17.26 -11.94
N GLU A 217 18.30 17.97 -12.78
CA GLU A 217 16.90 18.33 -12.51
C GLU A 217 16.01 17.09 -12.40
N ALA A 218 16.17 16.12 -13.31
CA ALA A 218 15.43 14.86 -13.23
C ALA A 218 15.75 14.11 -11.93
N ARG A 219 17.02 14.11 -11.52
CA ARG A 219 17.44 13.49 -10.25
C ARG A 219 16.89 14.23 -9.03
N LEU A 220 16.83 15.56 -9.06
CA LEU A 220 16.22 16.36 -7.99
C LEU A 220 14.73 16.04 -7.84
N ARG A 221 13.97 15.99 -8.94
CA ARG A 221 12.54 15.62 -8.90
C ARG A 221 12.33 14.23 -8.30
N ALA A 222 13.14 13.25 -8.71
CA ALA A 222 13.06 11.90 -8.14
C ALA A 222 13.32 11.86 -6.62
N LEU A 223 14.28 12.66 -6.14
CA LEU A 223 14.56 12.79 -4.70
C LEU A 223 13.44 13.52 -3.96
N GLU A 224 12.82 14.53 -4.57
CA GLU A 224 11.65 15.23 -4.01
C GLU A 224 10.44 14.29 -3.86
N ASP A 225 10.19 13.44 -4.86
CA ASP A 225 9.15 12.41 -4.82
C ASP A 225 9.41 11.40 -3.70
N GLU A 226 10.65 10.91 -3.57
CA GLU A 226 11.05 10.01 -2.47
C GLU A 226 10.84 10.66 -1.10
N LEU A 227 11.25 11.93 -0.96
CA LEU A 227 11.09 12.68 0.29
C LEU A 227 9.60 12.92 0.60
N GLY A 228 8.77 13.13 -0.43
CA GLY A 228 7.31 13.20 -0.31
C GLY A 228 6.71 11.89 0.21
N MET A 229 7.14 10.75 -0.31
CA MET A 229 6.71 9.43 0.19
C MET A 229 7.14 9.20 1.64
N LEU A 230 8.39 9.53 1.99
CA LEU A 230 8.89 9.39 3.36
C LEU A 230 8.12 10.26 4.36
N ARG A 231 7.73 11.48 3.98
CA ARG A 231 6.87 12.34 4.82
C ARG A 231 5.49 11.74 5.05
N LYS A 232 4.86 11.19 4.00
CA LYS A 232 3.56 10.50 4.12
C LYS A 232 3.66 9.30 5.06
N MET A 233 4.67 8.45 4.87
CA MET A 233 4.94 7.34 5.78
C MET A 233 5.16 7.81 7.23
N GLY A 234 5.88 8.92 7.42
CA GLY A 234 6.09 9.51 8.75
C GLY A 234 4.77 9.90 9.42
N SER A 235 3.87 10.57 8.69
CA SER A 235 2.54 10.92 9.22
C SER A 235 1.66 9.70 9.53
N GLU A 236 1.73 8.66 8.70
CA GLU A 236 1.01 7.41 8.94
C GLU A 236 1.56 6.67 10.18
N GLN A 237 2.88 6.67 10.36
CA GLN A 237 3.52 6.09 11.55
C GLN A 237 3.13 6.84 12.83
N GLU A 238 3.06 8.16 12.79
CA GLU A 238 2.62 8.98 13.92
C GLU A 238 1.15 8.68 14.28
N TYR A 239 0.27 8.64 13.28
CA TYR A 239 -1.13 8.25 13.46
C TYR A 239 -1.28 6.85 14.06
N LEU A 240 -0.56 5.86 13.53
CA LEU A 240 -0.57 4.49 14.05
C LEU A 240 -0.03 4.43 15.48
N GLY A 241 1.02 5.20 15.77
CA GLY A 241 1.58 5.34 17.11
C GLY A 241 0.56 5.88 18.12
N ASP A 242 -0.18 6.92 17.74
CA ASP A 242 -1.25 7.47 18.57
C ASP A 242 -2.42 6.50 18.72
N LYS A 243 -2.76 5.74 17.68
CA LYS A 243 -3.79 4.70 17.77
C LYS A 243 -3.38 3.58 18.72
N VAL A 244 -2.11 3.17 18.70
CA VAL A 244 -1.57 2.18 19.65
C VAL A 244 -1.63 2.71 21.08
N LYS A 245 -1.27 3.98 21.33
CA LYS A 245 -1.40 4.59 22.67
C LYS A 245 -2.86 4.58 23.14
N GLU A 246 -3.80 5.00 22.28
CA GLU A 246 -5.24 4.99 22.60
C GLU A 246 -5.73 3.59 22.97
N LEU A 247 -5.42 2.58 22.14
CA LEU A 247 -5.80 1.19 22.38
C LEU A 247 -5.16 0.64 23.66
N THR A 248 -3.91 1.00 23.93
CA THR A 248 -3.21 0.59 25.16
C THR A 248 -3.89 1.21 26.39
N SER A 249 -4.29 2.49 26.35
CA SER A 249 -5.04 3.12 27.44
C SER A 249 -6.43 2.50 27.63
N ARG A 250 -7.13 2.16 26.54
CA ARG A 250 -8.42 1.44 26.62
C ARG A 250 -8.28 0.04 27.20
N LEU A 251 -7.22 -0.69 26.82
CA LEU A 251 -6.94 -2.01 27.39
C LEU A 251 -6.66 -1.91 28.88
N LEU A 252 -5.82 -0.96 29.30
CA LEU A 252 -5.47 -0.76 30.71
C LEU A 252 -6.71 -0.39 31.55
N THR A 253 -7.57 0.48 31.03
CA THR A 253 -8.84 0.82 31.72
C THR A 253 -9.75 -0.39 31.86
N GLN A 254 -9.93 -1.19 30.80
CA GLN A 254 -10.67 -2.45 30.89
C GLN A 254 -10.06 -3.44 31.87
N GLU A 255 -8.73 -3.60 31.90
CA GLU A 255 -8.06 -4.45 32.88
C GLU A 255 -8.34 -4.01 34.32
N THR A 256 -8.35 -2.70 34.59
CA THR A 256 -8.70 -2.18 35.91
C THR A 256 -10.17 -2.41 36.27
N GLU A 257 -11.08 -2.32 35.30
CA GLU A 257 -12.50 -2.64 35.50
C GLU A 257 -12.70 -4.13 35.79
N PHE A 258 -12.03 -5.00 35.02
CA PHE A 258 -12.05 -6.44 35.28
C PHE A 258 -11.49 -6.78 36.66
N ALA A 259 -10.39 -6.14 37.09
CA ALA A 259 -9.85 -6.32 38.43
C ALA A 259 -10.87 -5.97 39.52
N ARG A 260 -11.57 -4.83 39.39
CA ARG A 260 -12.63 -4.42 40.34
C ARG A 260 -13.79 -5.40 40.36
N THR A 261 -14.30 -5.81 39.19
CA THR A 261 -15.41 -6.78 39.14
C THR A 261 -15.01 -8.13 39.74
N ARG A 262 -13.76 -8.55 39.56
CA ARG A 262 -13.24 -9.77 40.18
C ARG A 262 -13.19 -9.66 41.70
N GLU A 263 -12.67 -8.55 42.23
CA GLU A 263 -12.66 -8.28 43.68
C GLU A 263 -14.08 -8.25 44.27
N GLU A 264 -15.04 -7.63 43.57
CA GLU A 264 -16.44 -7.61 44.00
C GLU A 264 -17.06 -9.01 44.04
N LEU A 265 -16.78 -9.84 43.03
CA LEU A 265 -17.26 -11.22 42.97
C LEU A 265 -16.60 -12.08 44.05
N GLU A 266 -15.29 -11.96 44.26
CA GLU A 266 -14.57 -12.63 45.35
C GLU A 266 -15.16 -12.25 46.71
N ALA A 267 -15.45 -10.96 46.95
CA ALA A 267 -16.09 -10.50 48.18
C ALA A 267 -17.53 -11.03 48.35
N ARG A 268 -18.29 -11.20 47.26
CA ARG A 268 -19.62 -11.84 47.31
C ARG A 268 -19.51 -13.33 47.62
N CYS A 269 -18.59 -14.05 46.99
CA CYS A 269 -18.35 -15.46 47.24
C CYS A 269 -17.93 -15.72 48.70
N SER A 270 -17.08 -14.86 49.28
CA SER A 270 -16.70 -14.94 50.69
C SER A 270 -17.90 -14.75 51.61
N ARG A 271 -18.73 -13.73 51.37
CA ARG A 271 -19.96 -13.49 52.15
C ARG A 271 -20.93 -14.67 52.09
N LEU A 272 -21.21 -15.20 50.89
CA LEU A 272 -22.09 -16.36 50.72
C LEU A 272 -21.52 -17.61 51.41
N SER A 273 -20.19 -17.76 51.43
CA SER A 273 -19.54 -18.87 52.13
C SER A 273 -19.69 -18.76 53.64
N ASP A 274 -19.59 -17.54 54.19
CA ASP A 274 -19.84 -17.28 55.61
C ASP A 274 -21.30 -17.52 55.99
N GLU A 275 -22.25 -17.03 55.17
CA GLU A 275 -23.69 -17.28 55.37
C GLU A 275 -24.01 -18.79 55.33
N LEU A 276 -23.41 -19.53 54.39
CA LEU A 276 -23.57 -20.98 54.31
C LEU A 276 -23.00 -21.67 55.55
N ARG A 277 -21.86 -21.21 56.07
CA ARG A 277 -21.26 -21.73 57.30
C ARG A 277 -22.16 -21.49 58.50
N GLU A 278 -22.66 -20.27 58.67
CA GLU A 278 -23.61 -19.94 59.75
C GLU A 278 -24.91 -20.75 59.64
N ALA A 279 -25.45 -20.93 58.44
CA ALA A 279 -26.63 -21.75 58.22
C ALA A 279 -26.40 -23.21 58.60
N ARG A 280 -25.22 -23.77 58.28
CA ARG A 280 -24.83 -25.12 58.69
C ARG A 280 -24.67 -25.25 60.20
N GLU A 281 -24.05 -24.27 60.85
CA GLU A 281 -23.91 -24.23 62.32
C GLU A 281 -25.29 -24.17 63.00
N LYS A 282 -26.21 -23.32 62.51
CA LYS A 282 -27.61 -23.25 62.97
C LYS A 282 -28.37 -24.55 62.73
N SER A 283 -28.21 -25.17 61.57
CA SER A 283 -28.86 -26.47 61.27
C SER A 283 -28.37 -27.57 62.21
N SER A 284 -27.07 -27.58 62.54
CA SER A 284 -26.48 -28.54 63.48
C SER A 284 -27.03 -28.34 64.90
N SER A 285 -27.10 -27.09 65.37
CA SER A 285 -27.64 -26.80 66.72
C SER A 285 -29.14 -27.14 66.82
N LEU A 286 -29.92 -26.86 65.77
CA LEU A 286 -31.33 -27.26 65.71
C LEU A 286 -31.50 -28.78 65.69
N ALA A 287 -30.63 -29.52 65.00
CA ALA A 287 -30.65 -30.99 65.00
C ALA A 287 -30.40 -31.56 66.41
N LEU A 288 -29.41 -31.03 67.14
CA LEU A 288 -29.15 -31.40 68.53
C LEU A 288 -30.34 -31.08 69.46
N ASN A 289 -30.96 -29.91 69.29
CA ASN A 289 -32.15 -29.53 70.06
C ASN A 289 -33.33 -30.46 69.78
N LEU A 290 -33.51 -30.86 68.51
CA LEU A 290 -34.53 -31.82 68.12
C LEU A 290 -34.28 -33.18 68.76
N GLU A 291 -33.04 -33.68 68.73
CA GLU A 291 -32.66 -34.94 69.37
C GLU A 291 -32.95 -34.90 70.89
N ALA A 292 -32.55 -33.82 71.57
CA ALA A 292 -32.84 -33.63 72.99
C ALA A 292 -34.36 -33.58 73.28
N ALA A 293 -35.14 -32.90 72.43
CA ALA A 293 -36.59 -32.84 72.56
C ALA A 293 -37.24 -34.22 72.34
N THR A 294 -36.75 -35.00 71.38
CA THR A 294 -37.23 -36.37 71.14
C THR A 294 -36.94 -37.28 72.32
N ALA A 295 -35.73 -37.21 72.91
CA ALA A 295 -35.37 -37.98 74.10
C ALA A 295 -36.26 -37.62 75.31
N LYS A 296 -36.54 -36.33 75.50
CA LYS A 296 -37.47 -35.89 76.55
C LYS A 296 -38.91 -36.35 76.27
N GLY A 297 -39.32 -36.35 75.01
CA GLY A 297 -40.62 -36.89 74.59
C GLY A 297 -40.75 -38.37 74.90
N THR A 298 -39.71 -39.17 74.66
CA THR A 298 -39.69 -40.60 75.01
C THR A 298 -39.75 -40.81 76.51
N GLU A 299 -39.00 -40.04 77.30
CA GLU A 299 -39.03 -40.11 78.76
C GLU A 299 -40.44 -39.79 79.31
N LEU A 300 -41.07 -38.72 78.81
CA LEU A 300 -42.43 -38.37 79.21
C LEU A 300 -43.45 -39.44 78.80
N ALA A 301 -43.28 -40.08 77.63
CA ALA A 301 -44.13 -41.18 77.21
C ALA A 301 -44.00 -42.40 78.15
N GLU A 302 -42.78 -42.73 78.59
CA GLU A 302 -42.55 -43.78 79.58
C GLU A 302 -43.17 -43.43 80.94
N GLN A 303 -43.01 -42.19 81.40
CA GLN A 303 -43.64 -41.69 82.63
C GLN A 303 -45.16 -41.74 82.55
N LEU A 304 -45.74 -41.35 81.41
CA LEU A 304 -47.19 -41.45 81.16
C LEU A 304 -47.64 -42.92 81.22
N GLN A 305 -46.89 -43.84 80.62
CA GLN A 305 -47.22 -45.27 80.64
C GLN A 305 -47.21 -45.83 82.06
N LEU A 306 -46.21 -45.46 82.88
CA LEU A 306 -46.16 -45.82 84.29
C LEU A 306 -47.33 -45.24 85.08
N ALA A 307 -47.71 -43.98 84.82
CA ALA A 307 -48.86 -43.33 85.44
C ALA A 307 -50.18 -44.00 85.05
N ILE A 308 -50.32 -44.46 83.80
CA ILE A 308 -51.48 -45.24 83.34
C ILE A 308 -51.58 -46.55 84.11
N VAL A 309 -50.47 -47.30 84.23
CA VAL A 309 -50.44 -48.56 85.00
C VAL A 309 -50.79 -48.32 86.47
N SER A 310 -50.26 -47.25 87.08
CA SER A 310 -50.58 -46.85 88.46
C SER A 310 -52.06 -46.49 88.63
N ARG A 311 -52.62 -45.71 87.70
CA ARG A 311 -54.05 -45.38 87.68
C ARG A 311 -54.93 -46.63 87.58
N ASP A 312 -54.54 -47.60 86.76
CA ASP A 312 -55.31 -48.83 86.57
C ASP A 312 -55.26 -49.72 87.83
N LEU A 313 -54.10 -49.77 88.53
CA LEU A 313 -53.96 -50.38 89.85
C LEU A 313 -54.86 -49.71 90.89
N LEU A 314 -54.81 -48.38 91.01
CA LEU A 314 -55.64 -47.61 91.93
C LEU A 314 -57.13 -47.73 91.59
N SER A 315 -57.48 -47.80 90.31
CA SER A 315 -58.87 -48.02 89.87
C SER A 315 -59.38 -49.41 90.28
N ASN A 316 -58.52 -50.42 90.26
CA ASN A 316 -58.83 -51.74 90.78
C ASN A 316 -58.99 -51.73 92.31
N GLU A 317 -58.17 -50.99 93.05
CA GLU A 317 -58.32 -50.79 94.50
C GLU A 317 -59.61 -50.03 94.85
N ILE A 318 -59.95 -48.98 94.10
CA ILE A 318 -61.23 -48.26 94.23
C ILE A 318 -62.41 -49.18 93.91
N ALA A 319 -62.30 -50.06 92.91
CA ALA A 319 -63.33 -51.05 92.62
C ALA A 319 -63.51 -52.06 93.76
N GLN A 320 -62.44 -52.39 94.49
CA GLN A 320 -62.49 -53.23 95.71
C GLN A 320 -63.06 -52.48 96.93
N LEU A 321 -62.94 -51.15 96.98
CA LEU A 321 -63.47 -50.30 98.07
C LEU A 321 -64.90 -49.78 97.81
N LYS A 322 -65.39 -49.84 96.56
CA LYS A 322 -66.77 -49.47 96.17
C LYS A 322 -67.90 -50.22 96.92
N PRO A 323 -67.76 -51.49 97.34
CA PRO A 323 -68.76 -52.17 98.18
C PRO A 323 -68.83 -51.62 99.61
N LEU A 324 -67.72 -51.06 100.13
CA LEU A 324 -67.63 -50.48 101.48
C LEU A 324 -68.06 -49.01 101.51
N ALA A 325 -67.85 -48.27 100.42
CA ALA A 325 -68.30 -46.89 100.28
C ALA A 325 -69.82 -46.74 100.04
N ARG A 326 -70.51 -47.81 99.59
CA ARG A 326 -71.98 -47.85 99.46
C ARG A 326 -72.73 -48.10 100.78
N ALA A 327 -72.01 -48.31 101.90
CA ALA A 327 -72.58 -48.61 103.21
C ALA A 327 -72.57 -47.43 104.20
N ILE A 328 -72.00 -46.28 103.82
CA ILE A 328 -71.94 -45.09 104.67
C ILE A 328 -72.52 -43.93 103.87
N ASP A 329 -73.82 -43.78 104.05
CA ASP A 329 -74.61 -42.63 103.62
C ASP A 329 -74.08 -41.39 104.34
N ILE A 330 -73.38 -40.52 103.61
CA ILE A 330 -73.02 -39.18 104.11
C ILE A 330 -73.85 -38.19 103.31
N GLU A 331 -75.12 -38.12 103.68
CA GLU A 331 -76.07 -37.06 103.34
C GLU A 331 -75.60 -35.72 103.94
N ASN A 332 -74.58 -35.13 103.32
CA ASN A 332 -74.39 -33.67 103.30
C ASN A 332 -73.49 -33.23 102.13
N ALA A 333 -73.46 -34.02 101.06
CA ALA A 333 -72.60 -33.80 99.91
C ALA A 333 -73.06 -32.62 99.04
N ASP A 334 -74.36 -32.34 98.92
CA ASP A 334 -74.86 -31.38 97.92
C ASP A 334 -74.43 -29.92 98.16
N GLY A 335 -74.35 -29.47 99.42
CA GLY A 335 -73.86 -28.12 99.75
C GLY A 335 -72.35 -27.97 99.61
N VAL A 336 -71.60 -29.02 99.94
CA VAL A 336 -70.14 -29.08 99.76
C VAL A 336 -69.79 -29.20 98.28
N LEU A 337 -70.58 -29.95 97.50
CA LEU A 337 -70.45 -30.06 96.04
C LEU A 337 -70.75 -28.73 95.36
N ALA A 338 -71.79 -27.99 95.77
CA ALA A 338 -72.06 -26.66 95.22
C ALA A 338 -70.95 -25.64 95.54
N TYR A 339 -70.38 -25.67 96.74
CA TYR A 339 -69.26 -24.80 97.11
C TYR A 339 -67.96 -25.21 96.40
N LEU A 340 -67.70 -26.51 96.28
CA LEU A 340 -66.56 -27.03 95.52
C LEU A 340 -66.68 -26.70 94.03
N ASP A 341 -67.86 -26.85 93.42
CA ASP A 341 -68.11 -26.48 92.02
C ASP A 341 -68.00 -24.96 91.82
N ALA A 342 -68.45 -24.14 92.77
CA ALA A 342 -68.23 -22.68 92.74
C ALA A 342 -66.73 -22.31 92.83
N VAL A 343 -65.97 -22.96 93.70
CA VAL A 343 -64.51 -22.77 93.83
C VAL A 343 -63.77 -23.27 92.59
N GLU A 344 -64.21 -24.38 92.01
CA GLU A 344 -63.62 -24.95 90.80
C GLU A 344 -63.93 -24.10 89.57
N ASN A 345 -65.16 -23.59 89.44
CA ASN A 345 -65.53 -22.61 88.41
C ASN A 345 -64.76 -21.30 88.57
N ALA A 346 -64.57 -20.80 89.79
CA ALA A 346 -63.72 -19.63 90.03
C ALA A 346 -62.25 -19.88 89.62
N LYS A 347 -61.72 -21.08 89.87
CA LYS A 347 -60.38 -21.48 89.40
C LYS A 347 -60.32 -21.60 87.87
N ARG A 348 -61.35 -22.16 87.22
CA ARG A 348 -61.44 -22.24 85.76
C ARG A 348 -61.46 -20.84 85.14
N HIS A 349 -62.32 -19.95 85.62
CA HIS A 349 -62.36 -18.57 85.14
C HIS A 349 -61.05 -17.82 85.38
N ARG A 350 -60.37 -18.05 86.51
CA ARG A 350 -59.04 -17.48 86.74
C ARG A 350 -57.99 -18.03 85.77
N ALA A 351 -58.02 -19.33 85.49
CA ALA A 351 -57.14 -19.95 84.51
C ALA A 351 -57.43 -19.46 83.08
N GLU A 352 -58.70 -19.29 82.73
CA GLU A 352 -59.15 -18.71 81.46
C GLU A 352 -58.73 -17.25 81.32
N ALA A 353 -58.85 -16.44 82.38
CA ALA A 353 -58.40 -15.04 82.38
C ALA A 353 -56.88 -14.94 82.18
N VAL A 354 -56.09 -15.81 82.84
CA VAL A 354 -54.63 -15.87 82.64
C VAL A 354 -54.30 -16.30 81.20
N ARG A 355 -55.00 -17.30 80.64
CA ARG A 355 -54.81 -17.69 79.24
C ARG A 355 -55.19 -16.58 78.26
N ALA A 356 -56.30 -15.88 78.52
CA ALA A 356 -56.74 -14.76 77.69
C ALA A 356 -55.75 -13.60 77.74
N GLN A 357 -55.17 -13.32 78.92
CA GLN A 357 -54.11 -12.32 79.07
C GLN A 357 -52.84 -12.73 78.33
N ALA A 358 -52.39 -13.98 78.46
CA ALA A 358 -51.23 -14.48 77.72
C ALA A 358 -51.43 -14.42 76.19
N ALA A 359 -52.63 -14.75 75.71
CA ALA A 359 -52.99 -14.63 74.30
C ALA A 359 -53.01 -13.15 73.83
N ALA A 360 -53.48 -12.22 74.66
CA ALA A 360 -53.45 -10.79 74.35
C ALA A 360 -52.01 -10.25 74.28
N GLU A 361 -51.15 -10.67 75.21
CA GLU A 361 -49.72 -10.33 75.19
C GLU A 361 -49.01 -10.90 73.96
N GLU A 362 -49.32 -12.13 73.54
CA GLU A 362 -48.79 -12.71 72.30
C GLU A 362 -49.25 -11.95 71.05
N ILE A 363 -50.52 -11.57 70.98
CA ILE A 363 -51.05 -10.75 69.86
C ILE A 363 -50.36 -9.39 69.82
N GLN A 364 -50.14 -8.75 70.97
CA GLN A 364 -49.44 -7.48 71.05
C GLN A 364 -47.99 -7.60 70.56
N ASN A 365 -47.25 -8.63 71.00
CA ASN A 365 -45.88 -8.87 70.54
C ASN A 365 -45.82 -9.07 69.01
N ARG A 366 -46.75 -9.87 68.46
CA ARG A 366 -46.83 -10.06 67.00
C ARG A 366 -47.18 -8.77 66.26
N TYR A 367 -48.02 -7.91 66.84
CA TYR A 367 -48.34 -6.61 66.26
C TYR A 367 -47.12 -5.69 66.24
N ASP A 368 -46.33 -5.68 67.32
CA ASP A 368 -45.11 -4.88 67.42
C ASP A 368 -44.04 -5.37 66.43
N GLU A 369 -43.83 -6.69 66.32
CA GLU A 369 -42.95 -7.30 65.31
C GLU A 369 -43.38 -6.95 63.88
N LEU A 370 -44.69 -7.01 63.60
CA LEU A 370 -45.24 -6.65 62.29
C LEU A 370 -45.01 -5.16 61.97
N ASN A 371 -45.15 -4.28 62.95
CA ASN A 371 -44.92 -2.85 62.78
C ASN A 371 -43.44 -2.52 62.56
N GLU A 372 -42.53 -3.22 63.23
CA GLU A 372 -41.08 -3.13 62.96
C GLU A 372 -40.75 -3.59 61.54
N LEU A 373 -41.30 -4.74 61.10
CA LEU A 373 -41.14 -5.23 59.74
C LEU A 373 -41.68 -4.24 58.71
N GLN A 374 -42.88 -3.70 58.93
CA GLN A 374 -43.47 -2.68 58.05
C GLN A 374 -42.57 -1.45 57.92
N THR A 375 -42.04 -0.96 59.04
CA THR A 375 -41.12 0.19 59.05
C THR A 375 -39.84 -0.11 58.26
N THR A 376 -39.31 -1.32 58.39
CA THR A 376 -38.10 -1.76 57.70
C THR A 376 -38.34 -1.86 56.19
N VAL A 377 -39.45 -2.48 55.78
CA VAL A 377 -39.87 -2.58 54.37
C VAL A 377 -40.08 -1.21 53.74
N ILE A 378 -40.67 -0.25 54.46
CA ILE A 378 -40.84 1.13 53.96
C ILE A 378 -39.47 1.76 53.72
N LYS A 379 -38.53 1.65 54.67
CA LYS A 379 -37.17 2.21 54.52
C LYS A 379 -36.43 1.59 53.33
N ASP A 380 -36.52 0.27 53.18
CA ASP A 380 -35.86 -0.43 52.08
C ASP A 380 -36.49 -0.09 50.73
N ASN A 381 -37.82 0.03 50.65
CA ASN A 381 -38.49 0.51 49.44
C ASN A 381 -38.07 1.93 49.08
N THR A 382 -37.96 2.85 50.04
CA THR A 382 -37.46 4.21 49.78
C THR A 382 -36.05 4.19 49.21
N ARG A 383 -35.14 3.38 49.80
CA ARG A 383 -33.77 3.22 49.29
C ARG A 383 -33.73 2.63 47.88
N LEU A 384 -34.59 1.67 47.59
CA LEU A 384 -34.71 1.09 46.25
C LEU A 384 -35.22 2.12 45.23
N HIS A 385 -36.21 2.94 45.61
CA HIS A 385 -36.70 4.02 44.76
C HIS A 385 -35.62 5.08 44.48
N GLU A 386 -34.87 5.50 45.50
CA GLU A 386 -33.74 6.41 45.33
C GLU A 386 -32.67 5.82 44.40
N ARG A 387 -32.34 4.54 44.58
CA ARG A 387 -31.38 3.85 43.72
C ARG A 387 -31.86 3.71 42.29
N ASN A 388 -33.14 3.43 42.07
CA ASN A 388 -33.72 3.38 40.74
C ASN A 388 -33.68 4.75 40.06
N ALA A 389 -34.04 5.83 40.77
CA ALA A 389 -33.96 7.19 40.25
C ALA A 389 -32.52 7.58 39.87
N GLU A 390 -31.52 7.18 40.68
CA GLU A 390 -30.11 7.39 40.36
C GLU A 390 -29.67 6.62 39.10
N LEU A 391 -30.14 5.38 38.93
CA LEU A 391 -29.83 4.56 37.76
C LEU A 391 -30.50 5.12 36.49
N GLU A 392 -31.75 5.58 36.58
CA GLU A 392 -32.46 6.26 35.50
C GLU A 392 -31.74 7.54 35.07
N ALA A 393 -31.31 8.38 36.03
CA ALA A 393 -30.55 9.60 35.73
C ALA A 393 -29.19 9.30 35.07
N ARG A 394 -28.51 8.21 35.47
CA ARG A 394 -27.27 7.77 34.81
C ARG A 394 -27.54 7.28 33.39
N MET A 395 -28.64 6.58 33.16
CA MET A 395 -29.05 6.10 31.84
C MET A 395 -29.35 7.29 30.91
N GLU A 396 -30.12 8.27 31.36
CA GLU A 396 -30.43 9.48 30.59
C GLU A 396 -29.18 10.29 30.25
N LYS A 397 -28.21 10.34 31.17
CA LYS A 397 -26.90 10.95 30.91
C LYS A 397 -26.14 10.20 29.82
N PHE A 398 -26.07 8.86 29.86
CA PHE A 398 -25.42 8.08 28.82
C PHE A 398 -26.14 8.23 27.47
N ASP A 399 -27.46 8.23 27.44
CA ASP A 399 -28.23 8.46 26.21
C ASP A 399 -27.93 9.84 25.61
N SER A 400 -27.83 10.86 26.46
CA SER A 400 -27.44 12.21 26.04
C SER A 400 -26.01 12.28 25.48
N GLU A 401 -25.06 11.62 26.14
CA GLU A 401 -23.67 11.53 25.66
C GLU A 401 -23.57 10.76 24.34
N MET A 402 -24.30 9.65 24.20
CA MET A 402 -24.37 8.87 22.98
C MET A 402 -25.00 9.66 21.83
N ASN A 403 -26.06 10.42 22.10
CA ASN A 403 -26.70 11.28 21.10
C ASN A 403 -25.76 12.41 20.64
N ASN A 404 -25.06 13.05 21.57
CA ASN A 404 -24.07 14.08 21.24
C ASN A 404 -22.92 13.51 20.39
N LEU A 405 -22.39 12.35 20.78
CA LEU A 405 -21.33 11.67 20.04
C LEU A 405 -21.81 11.32 18.61
N ASN A 406 -23.03 10.80 18.48
CA ASN A 406 -23.61 10.43 17.19
C ASN A 406 -23.85 11.67 16.30
N GLU A 407 -24.25 12.79 16.88
CA GLU A 407 -24.39 14.07 16.18
C GLU A 407 -23.03 14.61 15.70
N ASP A 408 -21.99 14.52 16.53
CA ASP A 408 -20.64 14.94 16.18
C ASP A 408 -20.03 14.07 15.07
N TRP A 409 -20.25 12.76 15.12
CA TRP A 409 -19.87 11.85 14.04
C TRP A 409 -20.60 12.19 12.74
N ARG A 410 -21.91 12.47 12.81
CA ARG A 410 -22.68 12.87 11.62
C ARG A 410 -22.16 14.16 11.00
N LYS A 411 -21.84 15.17 11.84
CA LYS A 411 -21.26 16.43 11.37
C LYS A 411 -19.88 16.25 10.74
N LYS A 412 -19.01 15.43 11.35
CA LYS A 412 -17.69 15.12 10.77
C LYS A 412 -17.83 14.42 9.42
N LEU A 413 -18.72 13.44 9.33
CA LEU A 413 -18.96 12.69 8.10
C LEU A 413 -19.53 13.58 6.99
N GLU A 414 -20.45 14.48 7.31
CA GLU A 414 -20.99 15.43 6.32
C GLU A 414 -19.90 16.44 5.87
N LYS A 415 -19.05 16.88 6.80
CA LYS A 415 -17.91 17.74 6.50
C LYS A 415 -16.92 17.06 5.56
N GLU A 416 -16.45 15.85 5.88
CA GLU A 416 -15.54 15.07 5.03
C GLU A 416 -16.15 14.81 3.65
N LYS A 417 -17.46 14.49 3.59
CA LYS A 417 -18.17 14.33 2.32
C LYS A 417 -18.20 15.62 1.50
N SER A 418 -18.42 16.78 2.14
CA SER A 418 -18.39 18.08 1.45
C SER A 418 -17.00 18.43 0.92
N GLU A 419 -15.94 18.17 1.69
CA GLU A 419 -14.55 18.38 1.29
C GLU A 419 -14.16 17.45 0.13
N TRP A 420 -14.59 16.19 0.18
CA TRP A 420 -14.36 15.23 -0.91
C TRP A 420 -15.08 15.66 -2.20
N ASN A 421 -16.34 16.11 -2.09
CA ASN A 421 -17.09 16.62 -3.24
C ASN A 421 -16.45 17.89 -3.84
N GLU A 422 -15.89 18.76 -3.00
CA GLU A 422 -15.16 19.95 -3.45
C GLU A 422 -13.90 19.57 -4.23
N ALA A 423 -13.05 18.74 -3.63
CA ALA A 423 -11.82 18.25 -4.25
C ALA A 423 -12.10 17.48 -5.56
N HIS A 424 -13.18 16.69 -5.59
CA HIS A 424 -13.59 15.99 -6.81
C HIS A 424 -13.96 16.98 -7.92
N ARG A 425 -14.70 18.04 -7.59
CA ARG A 425 -15.08 19.08 -8.56
C ARG A 425 -13.88 19.86 -9.08
N GLU A 426 -12.93 20.20 -8.21
CA GLU A 426 -11.67 20.85 -8.61
C GLU A 426 -10.92 19.97 -9.61
N LEU A 427 -10.74 18.67 -9.30
CA LEU A 427 -10.09 17.71 -10.21
C LEU A 427 -10.84 17.57 -11.54
N GLU A 428 -12.17 17.55 -11.54
CA GLU A 428 -12.96 17.52 -12.77
C GLU A 428 -12.74 18.78 -13.62
N THR A 429 -12.62 19.96 -12.99
CA THR A 429 -12.33 21.21 -13.71
C THR A 429 -10.92 21.22 -14.30
N GLU A 430 -9.91 20.77 -13.55
CA GLU A 430 -8.53 20.65 -14.04
C GLU A 430 -8.44 19.62 -15.18
N TRP A 431 -9.14 18.50 -15.06
CA TRP A 431 -9.22 17.49 -16.10
C TRP A 431 -9.89 18.03 -17.38
N ALA A 432 -10.98 18.79 -17.24
CA ALA A 432 -11.62 19.43 -18.38
C ALA A 432 -10.70 20.46 -19.05
N GLN A 433 -9.94 21.23 -18.27
CA GLN A 433 -9.00 22.23 -18.77
C GLN A 433 -7.82 21.59 -19.52
N THR A 434 -7.21 20.55 -18.95
CA THR A 434 -6.11 19.80 -19.59
C THR A 434 -6.58 19.09 -20.86
N LYS A 435 -7.79 18.53 -20.87
CA LYS A 435 -8.41 17.97 -22.06
C LYS A 435 -8.59 19.03 -23.16
N LYS A 436 -9.03 20.24 -22.80
CA LYS A 436 -9.14 21.35 -23.76
C LYS A 436 -7.77 21.74 -24.33
N GLN A 437 -6.75 21.89 -23.49
CA GLN A 437 -5.38 22.17 -23.93
C GLN A 437 -4.86 21.12 -24.90
N LEU A 438 -5.16 19.83 -24.66
CA LEU A 438 -4.76 18.74 -25.54
C LEU A 438 -5.44 18.84 -26.91
N VAL A 439 -6.72 19.20 -26.96
CA VAL A 439 -7.44 19.45 -28.22
C VAL A 439 -6.84 20.64 -28.97
N ASP A 440 -6.57 21.75 -28.29
CA ASP A 440 -5.96 22.94 -28.90
C ASP A 440 -4.56 22.62 -29.48
N LEU A 441 -3.75 21.83 -28.76
CA LEU A 441 -2.44 21.38 -29.24
C LEU A 441 -2.54 20.42 -30.43
N GLN A 442 -3.56 19.54 -30.47
CA GLN A 442 -3.81 18.69 -31.63
C GLN A 442 -4.19 19.50 -32.86
N GLU A 443 -4.96 20.58 -32.69
CA GLU A 443 -5.31 21.49 -33.78
C GLU A 443 -4.07 22.21 -34.32
N VAL A 444 -3.20 22.74 -33.43
CA VAL A 444 -1.92 23.34 -33.83
C VAL A 444 -1.01 22.34 -34.55
N LEU A 445 -0.94 21.09 -34.08
CA LEU A 445 -0.16 20.06 -34.77
C LEU A 445 -0.70 19.78 -36.17
N ALA A 446 -2.03 19.73 -36.32
CA ALA A 446 -2.67 19.51 -37.61
C ALA A 446 -2.42 20.68 -38.58
N THR A 447 -2.44 21.93 -38.10
CA THR A 447 -2.12 23.10 -38.94
C THR A 447 -0.66 23.10 -39.37
N VAL A 448 0.28 22.89 -38.45
CA VAL A 448 1.72 22.81 -38.75
C VAL A 448 2.02 21.67 -39.71
N THR A 449 1.38 20.51 -39.54
CA THR A 449 1.56 19.37 -40.45
C THR A 449 1.06 19.73 -41.85
N ARG A 450 -0.09 20.40 -41.97
CA ARG A 450 -0.63 20.86 -43.25
C ARG A 450 0.32 21.86 -43.92
N ASP A 451 0.81 22.86 -43.19
CA ASP A 451 1.76 23.86 -43.69
C ASP A 451 3.09 23.23 -44.12
N ALA A 452 3.59 22.24 -43.37
CA ALA A 452 4.77 21.47 -43.74
C ALA A 452 4.57 20.72 -45.06
N THR A 453 3.42 20.04 -45.23
CA THR A 453 3.11 19.33 -46.48
C THR A 453 2.99 20.29 -47.68
N GLU A 454 2.38 21.46 -47.49
CA GLU A 454 2.26 22.49 -48.53
C GLU A 454 3.61 23.11 -48.88
N ASN A 455 4.48 23.35 -47.89
CA ASN A 455 5.85 23.82 -48.13
C ASN A 455 6.68 22.75 -48.87
N SER A 456 6.57 21.48 -48.51
CA SER A 456 7.23 20.39 -49.25
C SER A 456 6.75 20.34 -50.70
N ARG A 457 5.45 20.52 -50.95
CA ARG A 457 4.88 20.61 -52.30
C ARG A 457 5.48 21.78 -53.09
N ARG A 458 5.52 22.99 -52.50
CA ARG A 458 6.11 24.19 -53.12
C ARG A 458 7.60 24.02 -53.43
N VAL A 459 8.36 23.38 -52.53
CA VAL A 459 9.78 23.08 -52.77
C VAL A 459 9.95 22.14 -53.96
N ALA A 460 9.11 21.11 -54.09
CA ALA A 460 9.14 20.19 -55.23
C ALA A 460 8.81 20.92 -56.55
N GLU A 461 7.82 21.81 -56.56
CA GLU A 461 7.49 22.64 -57.73
C GLU A 461 8.64 23.57 -58.13
N LEU A 462 9.28 24.22 -57.16
CA LEU A 462 10.44 25.09 -57.39
C LEU A 462 11.65 24.30 -57.90
N GLN A 463 11.88 23.10 -57.38
CA GLN A 463 12.94 22.20 -57.88
C GLN A 463 12.67 21.78 -59.33
N GLN A 464 11.44 21.41 -59.66
CA GLN A 464 11.06 21.08 -61.03
C GLN A 464 11.27 22.27 -61.97
N SER A 465 10.83 23.47 -61.57
CA SER A 465 11.01 24.69 -62.36
C SER A 465 12.49 25.03 -62.56
N ARG A 466 13.32 24.91 -61.51
CA ARG A 466 14.78 25.04 -61.61
C ARG A 466 15.35 24.05 -62.64
N ASP A 467 14.96 22.79 -62.57
CA ASP A 467 15.49 21.74 -63.45
C ASP A 467 15.08 21.96 -64.92
N GLU A 468 13.87 22.47 -65.15
CA GLU A 468 13.41 22.88 -66.49
C GLU A 468 14.20 24.08 -67.01
N LEU A 469 14.43 25.09 -66.18
CA LEU A 469 15.27 26.24 -66.54
C LEU A 469 16.70 25.82 -66.84
N GLN A 470 17.29 24.94 -66.02
CA GLN A 470 18.64 24.43 -66.23
C GLN A 470 18.76 23.64 -67.54
N ARG A 471 17.81 22.75 -67.83
CA ARG A 471 17.72 22.05 -69.13
C ARG A 471 17.58 23.04 -70.30
N SER A 472 16.79 24.10 -70.15
CA SER A 472 16.62 25.13 -71.18
C SER A 472 17.91 25.92 -71.43
N LEU A 473 18.65 26.23 -70.36
CA LEU A 473 19.94 26.90 -70.41
C LEU A 473 20.98 26.03 -71.11
N GLU A 474 21.10 24.76 -70.71
CA GLU A 474 22.00 23.79 -71.35
C GLU A 474 21.72 23.64 -72.84
N MET A 475 20.44 23.56 -73.25
CA MET A 475 20.07 23.53 -74.67
C MET A 475 20.41 24.83 -75.40
N ALA A 476 20.23 26.00 -74.77
CA ALA A 476 20.58 27.29 -75.37
C ALA A 476 22.10 27.44 -75.53
N GLU A 477 22.87 27.04 -74.51
CA GLU A 477 24.33 26.98 -74.56
C GLU A 477 24.81 26.05 -75.66
N LEU A 478 24.20 24.86 -75.81
CA LEU A 478 24.52 23.92 -76.87
C LEU A 478 24.26 24.54 -78.25
N LYS A 479 23.07 25.14 -78.45
CA LYS A 479 22.70 25.83 -79.70
C LYS A 479 23.61 27.01 -80.04
N MET A 480 24.17 27.71 -79.04
CA MET A 480 25.14 28.79 -79.27
C MET A 480 26.55 28.25 -79.52
N GLN A 481 26.98 27.23 -78.78
CA GLN A 481 28.33 26.69 -78.89
C GLN A 481 28.52 25.81 -80.13
N GLU A 482 27.53 25.05 -80.58
CA GLU A 482 27.68 24.13 -81.72
C GLU A 482 28.04 24.84 -83.04
N PRO A 483 27.37 25.94 -83.45
CA PRO A 483 27.75 26.69 -84.65
C PRO A 483 29.15 27.30 -84.54
N LEU A 484 29.51 27.79 -83.35
CA LEU A 484 30.84 28.34 -83.08
C LEU A 484 31.91 27.25 -83.15
N LYS A 485 31.69 26.09 -82.54
CA LYS A 485 32.58 24.92 -82.62
C LYS A 485 32.72 24.43 -84.05
N TRP A 486 31.62 24.37 -84.81
CA TRP A 486 31.65 23.99 -86.21
C TRP A 486 32.46 24.99 -87.03
N LYS A 487 32.20 26.29 -86.87
CA LYS A 487 32.93 27.36 -87.58
C LYS A 487 34.42 27.40 -87.23
N ILE A 488 34.78 27.16 -85.95
CA ILE A 488 36.18 27.00 -85.53
C ILE A 488 36.81 25.82 -86.27
N ARG A 489 36.15 24.65 -86.32
CA ARG A 489 36.68 23.48 -87.06
C ARG A 489 36.89 23.80 -88.53
N THR A 490 35.90 24.41 -89.20
CA THR A 490 36.02 24.77 -90.62
C THR A 490 37.17 25.74 -90.85
N LEU A 491 37.27 26.81 -90.05
CA LEU A 491 38.36 27.77 -90.15
C LEU A 491 39.74 27.15 -89.86
N SER A 492 39.83 26.19 -88.93
CA SER A 492 41.06 25.44 -88.68
C SER A 492 41.43 24.53 -89.86
N GLU A 493 40.46 23.89 -90.50
CA GLU A 493 40.67 23.08 -91.72
C GLU A 493 41.15 23.95 -92.88
N ASP A 494 40.50 25.09 -93.11
CA ASP A 494 40.85 26.07 -94.15
C ASP A 494 42.26 26.64 -93.91
N LEU A 495 42.61 26.95 -92.65
CA LEU A 495 43.94 27.42 -92.27
C LEU A 495 44.98 26.34 -92.56
N ARG A 496 44.73 25.07 -92.20
CA ARG A 496 45.62 23.94 -92.48
C ARG A 496 45.84 23.75 -93.97
N GLU A 497 44.78 23.89 -94.79
CA GLU A 497 44.89 23.81 -96.25
C GLU A 497 45.70 24.97 -96.83
N SER A 498 45.51 26.19 -96.30
CA SER A 498 46.32 27.36 -96.67
C SER A 498 47.79 27.19 -96.28
N GLU A 499 48.08 26.67 -95.08
CA GLU A 499 49.45 26.35 -94.64
C GLU A 499 50.10 25.32 -95.56
N LEU A 500 49.34 24.32 -96.02
CA LEU A 500 49.82 23.31 -96.97
C LEU A 500 50.12 23.92 -98.35
N LYS A 501 49.24 24.79 -98.87
CA LYS A 501 49.48 25.54 -100.11
C LYS A 501 50.66 26.49 -100.00
N ILE A 502 50.82 27.18 -98.86
CA ILE A 502 52.01 28.01 -98.60
C ILE A 502 53.26 27.14 -98.58
N SER A 503 53.21 25.95 -97.97
CA SER A 503 54.35 25.01 -97.97
C SER A 503 54.69 24.54 -99.38
N GLU A 504 53.70 24.22 -100.20
CA GLU A 504 53.87 23.87 -101.62
C GLU A 504 54.45 25.02 -102.44
N LEU A 505 53.91 26.24 -102.29
CA LEU A 505 54.44 27.45 -102.93
C LEU A 505 55.86 27.77 -102.47
N THR A 506 56.16 27.57 -101.19
CA THR A 506 57.52 27.75 -100.64
C THR A 506 58.46 26.70 -101.24
N GLY A 507 58.00 25.46 -101.40
CA GLY A 507 58.72 24.41 -102.12
C GLY A 507 58.95 24.74 -103.60
N LEU A 508 57.94 25.27 -104.29
CA LEU A 508 58.03 25.73 -105.67
C LEU A 508 58.97 26.93 -105.82
N ILE A 509 58.92 27.90 -104.90
CA ILE A 509 59.85 29.03 -104.87
C ILE A 509 61.27 28.54 -104.59
N ALA A 510 61.46 27.58 -103.68
CA ALA A 510 62.76 26.96 -103.45
C ALA A 510 63.26 26.24 -104.72
N SER A 511 62.39 25.52 -105.43
CA SER A 511 62.69 24.88 -106.73
C SER A 511 63.06 25.91 -107.80
N LEU A 512 62.26 26.96 -107.97
CA LEU A 512 62.49 28.05 -108.92
C LEU A 512 63.74 28.86 -108.58
N THR A 513 64.04 29.05 -107.30
CA THR A 513 65.27 29.71 -106.85
C THR A 513 66.46 28.82 -107.16
N ASN A 514 66.34 27.50 -106.97
CA ASN A 514 67.37 26.53 -107.33
C ASN A 514 67.57 26.45 -108.85
N ASP A 515 66.49 26.49 -109.65
CA ASP A 515 66.51 26.55 -111.12
C ASP A 515 67.07 27.88 -111.62
N ALA A 516 66.74 29.01 -110.98
CA ALA A 516 67.32 30.31 -111.29
C ALA A 516 68.80 30.35 -110.92
N HIS A 517 69.22 29.71 -109.83
CA HIS A 517 70.63 29.61 -109.44
C HIS A 517 71.41 28.68 -110.38
N ASN A 518 70.80 27.57 -110.83
CA ASN A 518 71.34 26.68 -111.86
C ASN A 518 71.42 27.39 -113.22
N SER A 519 70.40 28.17 -113.60
CA SER A 519 70.40 28.98 -114.82
C SER A 519 71.39 30.15 -114.75
N GLN A 520 71.63 30.74 -113.57
CA GLN A 520 72.72 31.70 -113.35
C GLN A 520 74.09 31.04 -113.48
N ARG A 521 74.23 29.78 -113.04
CA ARG A 521 75.43 28.95 -113.27
C ARG A 521 75.64 28.69 -114.75
N ASP A 522 74.60 28.25 -115.47
CA ASP A 522 74.65 27.98 -116.90
C ASP A 522 74.94 29.26 -117.72
N ILE A 523 74.43 30.42 -117.29
CA ILE A 523 74.76 31.73 -117.91
C ILE A 523 76.18 32.18 -117.56
N SER A 524 76.67 31.86 -116.36
CA SER A 524 78.06 32.17 -115.95
C SER A 524 79.09 31.23 -116.56
N ASP A 525 78.70 30.05 -117.05
CA ASP A 525 79.56 29.13 -117.82
C ASP A 525 79.56 29.45 -119.33
N ILE A 526 78.68 30.36 -119.78
CA ILE A 526 78.55 30.83 -121.18
C ILE A 526 79.20 32.21 -121.41
N LEU A 527 79.57 32.93 -120.35
CA LEU A 527 80.31 34.21 -120.38
C LEU A 527 81.74 34.00 -119.86
#